data_AF-A0A1B6L5J5-F1
#
_entry.id   AF-A0A1B6L5J5-F1
#
_cell.length_a   1.000
_cell.length_b   1.000
_cell.length_c   1.000
_cell.angle_alpha   90.00
_cell.angle_beta   90.00
_cell.angle_gamma   90.00
#
_symmetry.space_group_name_H-M   'P 1'
#
loop_
_entity.id
_entity.type
_entity.pdbx_description
1 polymer ?
#
loop_
_entity_poly.entity_id
_entity_poly.type
_entity_poly.pdbx_seq_one_letter_code
_entity_poly.pdbx_strand_id
1 'polypeptide(L)'
;KIECAVEEESSKPSHSFYQNYKISIEHIVSATKAHLLDVTGKKELSQQIGRKIIPTPSMVSQCHAGMFAMKSYFYHESDYDNIEIQEELMRKAMALEPENEGWMFLLAKILRRKRRSSPW
;
A
#
# COMPACT_ATOMS: atom_id res chain seq x y z
N LYS A 1 -13.64 -12.42 -9.53
CA LYS A 1 -13.28 -11.28 -10.41
C LYS A 1 -12.16 -10.42 -9.81
N ILE A 2 -12.17 -10.08 -8.52
CA ILE A 2 -11.05 -9.36 -7.85
C ILE A 2 -9.80 -10.25 -7.71
N GLU A 3 -9.96 -11.53 -7.34
CA GLU A 3 -8.82 -12.46 -7.19
C GLU A 3 -8.03 -12.64 -8.51
N CYS A 4 -8.71 -12.77 -9.66
CA CYS A 4 -8.04 -12.85 -10.97
C CYS A 4 -7.33 -11.55 -11.35
N ALA A 5 -7.86 -10.38 -11.01
CA ALA A 5 -7.23 -9.10 -11.36
C ALA A 5 -5.91 -8.90 -10.59
N VAL A 6 -5.87 -9.31 -9.31
CA VAL A 6 -4.66 -9.24 -8.47
C VAL A 6 -3.60 -10.25 -8.94
N GLU A 7 -4.02 -11.45 -9.35
CA GLU A 7 -3.10 -12.48 -9.88
C GLU A 7 -2.56 -12.11 -11.28
N GLU A 8 -3.38 -11.51 -12.15
CA GLU A 8 -2.95 -11.05 -13.49
C GLU A 8 -1.98 -9.86 -13.45
N GLU A 9 -2.10 -8.96 -12.46
CA GLU A 9 -1.12 -7.89 -12.26
C GLU A 9 0.22 -8.41 -11.72
N SER A 10 0.16 -9.43 -10.86
CA SER A 10 1.35 -10.03 -10.24
C SER A 10 2.24 -10.86 -11.18
N SER A 11 1.71 -11.25 -12.34
CA SER A 11 2.35 -12.17 -13.29
C SER A 11 3.05 -11.48 -14.46
N LYS A 12 2.99 -10.13 -14.57
CA LYS A 12 3.67 -9.37 -15.61
C LYS A 12 5.15 -9.10 -15.24
N PRO A 13 6.14 -9.59 -16.02
CA PRO A 13 7.56 -9.52 -15.67
C PRO A 13 8.21 -8.13 -15.89
N SER A 14 7.45 -7.05 -16.09
CA SER A 14 7.98 -5.72 -16.41
C SER A 14 7.88 -4.66 -15.30
N HIS A 15 7.44 -5.00 -14.09
CA HIS A 15 7.38 -4.03 -12.99
C HIS A 15 8.50 -4.29 -11.97
N SER A 16 9.62 -3.56 -12.11
CA SER A 16 10.63 -3.41 -11.05
C SER A 16 10.00 -3.10 -9.69
N PHE A 17 8.88 -2.37 -9.70
CA PHE A 17 8.04 -2.13 -8.54
C PHE A 17 7.54 -3.40 -7.85
N TYR A 18 6.96 -4.35 -8.59
CA TYR A 18 6.45 -5.59 -7.99
C TYR A 18 7.59 -6.41 -7.39
N GLN A 19 8.74 -6.47 -8.06
CA GLN A 19 9.92 -7.16 -7.54
C GLN A 19 10.45 -6.50 -6.26
N ASN A 20 10.52 -5.16 -6.22
CA ASN A 20 11.04 -4.40 -5.10
C ASN A 20 10.11 -4.39 -3.88
N TYR A 21 8.78 -4.50 -4.09
CA TYR A 21 7.79 -4.36 -3.04
C TYR A 21 6.91 -5.60 -2.83
N LYS A 22 7.28 -6.75 -3.39
CA LYS A 22 6.53 -8.01 -3.30
C LYS A 22 6.04 -8.32 -1.88
N ILE A 23 6.94 -8.25 -0.89
CA ILE A 23 6.61 -8.51 0.52
C ILE A 23 5.56 -7.54 1.05
N SER A 24 5.65 -6.26 0.67
CA SER A 24 4.69 -5.22 1.05
C SER A 24 3.31 -5.52 0.46
N ILE A 25 3.27 -5.92 -0.83
CA ILE A 25 2.05 -6.27 -1.55
C ILE A 25 1.40 -7.49 -0.88
N GLU A 26 2.17 -8.57 -0.72
CA GLU A 26 1.71 -9.82 -0.11
C GLU A 26 1.17 -9.60 1.31
N HIS A 27 1.83 -8.74 2.09
CA HIS A 27 1.38 -8.38 3.43
C HIS A 27 0.05 -7.64 3.39
N ILE A 28 -0.09 -6.59 2.56
CA ILE A 28 -1.33 -5.81 2.47
C ILE A 28 -2.49 -6.68 1.98
N VAL A 29 -2.27 -7.49 0.94
CA VAL A 29 -3.29 -8.41 0.40
C VAL A 29 -3.71 -9.42 1.47
N SER A 30 -2.75 -10.06 2.15
CA SER A 30 -3.04 -11.07 3.16
C SER A 30 -3.71 -10.48 4.40
N ALA A 31 -3.26 -9.31 4.87
CA ALA A 31 -3.85 -8.60 6.00
C ALA A 31 -5.29 -8.15 5.69
N THR A 32 -5.52 -7.61 4.49
CA THR A 32 -6.85 -7.21 4.03
C THR A 32 -7.77 -8.43 3.94
N LYS A 33 -7.30 -9.54 3.35
CA LYS A 33 -8.07 -10.79 3.26
C LYS A 33 -8.39 -11.36 4.64
N ALA A 34 -7.43 -11.38 5.57
CA ALA A 34 -7.66 -11.85 6.93
C ALA A 34 -8.71 -10.97 7.64
N HIS A 35 -8.63 -9.65 7.51
CA HIS A 35 -9.62 -8.73 8.06
C HIS A 35 -11.03 -8.96 7.49
N LEU A 36 -11.15 -9.06 6.16
CA LEU A 36 -12.43 -9.33 5.48
C LEU A 36 -13.05 -10.66 5.91
N LEU A 37 -12.24 -11.70 6.10
CA LEU A 37 -12.72 -12.98 6.61
C LEU A 37 -13.23 -12.89 8.05
N ASP A 38 -12.56 -12.12 8.91
CA ASP A 38 -12.98 -11.94 10.30
C ASP A 38 -14.33 -11.20 10.39
N VAL A 39 -14.47 -10.07 9.67
CA VAL A 39 -15.72 -9.27 9.68
C VAL A 39 -16.90 -9.99 9.01
N THR A 40 -16.63 -10.97 8.14
CA THR A 40 -17.67 -11.82 7.53
C THR A 40 -17.95 -13.10 8.31
N GLY A 41 -17.39 -13.24 9.52
CA GLY A 41 -17.66 -14.35 10.44
C GLY A 41 -16.84 -15.61 10.18
N LYS A 42 -15.89 -15.60 9.23
CA LYS A 42 -15.00 -16.74 8.90
C LYS A 42 -13.70 -16.67 9.72
N LYS A 43 -13.83 -16.69 11.04
CA LYS A 43 -12.74 -16.42 11.99
C LYS A 43 -11.58 -17.42 11.87
N GLU A 44 -11.86 -18.69 11.68
CA GLU A 44 -10.83 -19.74 11.58
C GLU A 44 -9.93 -19.50 10.38
N LEU A 45 -10.51 -19.16 9.23
CA LEU A 45 -9.76 -18.84 8.00
C LEU A 45 -8.97 -17.53 8.16
N SER A 46 -9.55 -16.52 8.81
CA SER A 46 -8.85 -15.28 9.15
C SER A 46 -7.58 -15.56 9.96
N GLN A 47 -7.69 -16.36 11.03
CA GLN A 47 -6.56 -16.73 11.88
C GLN A 47 -5.50 -17.53 11.11
N GLN A 48 -5.90 -18.45 10.22
CA GLN A 48 -4.96 -19.21 9.41
C GLN A 48 -4.14 -18.33 8.47
N ILE A 49 -4.77 -17.33 7.85
CA ILE A 49 -4.06 -16.36 7.00
C ILE A 49 -3.18 -15.46 7.87
N GLY A 50 -3.71 -14.95 8.99
CA GLY A 50 -2.99 -14.07 9.92
C GLY A 50 -1.67 -14.65 10.40
N ARG A 51 -1.61 -15.97 10.67
CA ARG A 51 -0.38 -16.67 11.08
C ARG A 51 0.70 -16.73 9.98
N LYS A 52 0.33 -16.56 8.72
CA LYS A 52 1.26 -16.57 7.57
C LYS A 52 1.76 -15.18 7.20
N ILE A 53 1.18 -14.13 7.78
CA ILE A 53 1.58 -12.76 7.51
C ILE A 53 2.92 -12.49 8.19
N ILE A 54 3.89 -11.99 7.43
CA ILE A 54 5.16 -11.52 7.97
C ILE A 54 4.88 -10.34 8.92
N PRO A 55 5.32 -10.40 10.19
CA PRO A 55 5.15 -9.30 11.12
C PRO A 55 5.86 -8.04 10.63
N THR A 56 5.19 -6.90 10.65
CA THR A 56 5.75 -5.60 10.22
C THR A 56 7.13 -5.30 10.83
N PRO A 57 7.39 -5.51 12.14
CA PRO A 57 8.71 -5.23 12.73
C PRO A 57 9.86 -6.07 12.16
N SER A 58 9.56 -7.21 11.51
CA SER A 58 10.57 -8.07 10.89
C SER A 58 10.87 -7.72 9.43
N MET A 59 10.16 -6.74 8.87
CA MET A 59 10.35 -6.31 7.49
C MET A 59 11.49 -5.30 7.34
N VAL A 60 12.15 -5.30 6.18
CA VAL A 60 13.16 -4.29 5.86
C VAL A 60 12.53 -2.92 5.60
N SER A 61 13.33 -1.85 5.69
CA SER A 61 12.89 -0.45 5.49
C SER A 61 12.13 -0.25 4.17
N GLN A 62 12.65 -0.80 3.08
CA GLN A 62 12.01 -0.76 1.76
C GLN A 62 10.58 -1.32 1.76
N CYS A 63 10.32 -2.40 2.51
CA CYS A 63 8.99 -2.97 2.61
C CYS A 63 8.03 -2.04 3.38
N HIS A 64 8.53 -1.35 4.40
CA HIS A 64 7.76 -0.33 5.11
C HIS A 64 7.41 0.85 4.18
N ALA A 65 8.37 1.30 3.37
CA ALA A 65 8.14 2.35 2.38
C ALA A 65 7.04 1.94 1.39
N GLY A 66 7.14 0.73 0.83
CA GLY A 66 6.12 0.16 -0.05
C GLY A 66 4.74 0.09 0.61
N MET A 67 4.65 -0.33 1.88
CA MET A 67 3.38 -0.35 2.60
C MET A 67 2.77 1.04 2.79
N PHE A 68 3.58 2.05 3.16
CA PHE A 68 3.09 3.42 3.29
C PHE A 68 2.60 3.98 1.96
N ALA A 69 3.34 3.75 0.88
CA ALA A 69 2.93 4.19 -0.44
C ALA A 69 1.65 3.51 -0.93
N MET A 70 1.50 2.20 -0.71
CA MET A 70 0.25 1.49 -1.05
C MET A 70 -0.93 1.98 -0.23
N LYS A 71 -0.74 2.27 1.06
CA LYS A 71 -1.79 2.92 1.88
C LYS A 71 -2.16 4.29 1.33
N SER A 72 -1.18 5.11 0.95
CA SER A 72 -1.44 6.40 0.31
C SER A 72 -2.22 6.24 -0.98
N TYR A 73 -1.90 5.23 -1.79
CA TYR A 73 -2.63 4.93 -3.02
C TYR A 73 -4.07 4.49 -2.74
N PHE A 74 -4.29 3.65 -1.72
CA PHE A 74 -5.63 3.27 -1.29
C PHE A 74 -6.49 4.50 -0.93
N TYR A 75 -5.95 5.44 -0.15
CA TYR A 75 -6.69 6.68 0.18
C TYR A 75 -6.97 7.55 -1.04
N HIS A 76 -6.13 7.49 -2.09
CA HIS A 76 -6.37 8.21 -3.34
C HIS A 76 -7.53 7.62 -4.14
N GLU A 77 -7.62 6.29 -4.23
CA GLU A 77 -8.63 5.59 -5.02
C GLU A 77 -9.96 5.38 -4.27
N SER A 78 -9.92 5.40 -2.92
CA SER A 78 -11.11 5.23 -2.10
C SER A 78 -11.93 6.52 -1.98
N ASP A 79 -13.23 6.38 -1.68
CA ASP A 79 -14.12 7.51 -1.36
C ASP A 79 -13.70 8.30 -0.10
N TYR A 80 -12.72 7.79 0.66
CA TYR A 80 -12.15 8.47 1.82
C TYR A 80 -11.15 9.58 1.45
N ASP A 81 -11.06 10.03 0.18
CA ASP A 81 -10.06 10.96 -0.41
C ASP A 81 -9.57 12.04 0.56
N ASN A 82 -8.60 11.66 1.40
CA ASN A 82 -8.05 12.49 2.45
C ASN A 82 -6.62 12.81 2.07
N ILE A 83 -6.46 13.98 1.46
CA ILE A 83 -5.19 14.40 0.89
C ILE A 83 -4.10 14.63 1.95
N GLU A 84 -4.48 14.94 3.19
CA GLU A 84 -3.55 15.11 4.31
C GLU A 84 -2.95 13.76 4.71
N ILE A 85 -3.79 12.72 4.82
CA ILE A 85 -3.32 11.36 5.12
C ILE A 85 -2.45 10.83 3.98
N GLN A 86 -2.83 11.09 2.72
CA GLN A 86 -2.01 10.72 1.55
C GLN A 86 -0.62 11.36 1.64
N GLU A 87 -0.55 12.67 1.94
CA GLU A 87 0.72 13.37 2.09
C GLU A 87 1.57 12.79 3.22
N GLU A 88 0.98 12.58 4.41
CA GLU A 88 1.69 12.02 5.56
C GLU A 88 2.29 10.65 5.25
N LEU A 89 1.50 9.76 4.64
CA LEU A 89 1.94 8.42 4.26
C LEU A 89 3.06 8.47 3.22
N MET A 90 2.93 9.31 2.20
CA MET A 90 3.96 9.42 1.17
C MET A 90 5.25 10.05 1.71
N ARG A 91 5.17 10.98 2.66
CA ARG A 91 6.36 11.49 3.38
C ARG A 91 7.06 10.40 4.18
N LYS A 92 6.31 9.48 4.81
CA LYS A 92 6.91 8.31 5.50
C LYS A 92 7.60 7.36 4.51
N ALA A 93 7.01 7.12 3.34
CA ALA A 93 7.66 6.33 2.29
C ALA A 93 8.97 6.98 1.82
N MET A 94 8.94 8.29 1.54
CA MET A 94 10.12 9.09 1.17
C MET A 94 11.20 9.11 2.25
N ALA A 95 10.83 9.17 3.53
CA ALA A 95 11.82 9.15 4.62
C ALA A 95 12.59 7.82 4.70
N LEU A 96 11.97 6.72 4.27
CA LEU A 96 12.58 5.38 4.28
C LEU A 96 13.36 5.07 2.99
N GLU A 97 12.96 5.66 1.87
CA GLU A 97 13.63 5.54 0.57
C GLU A 97 13.76 6.91 -0.10
N PRO A 98 14.68 7.77 0.39
CA PRO A 98 14.78 9.16 -0.07
C PRO A 98 15.22 9.29 -1.53
N GLU A 99 15.97 8.33 -2.05
CA GLU A 99 16.46 8.32 -3.45
C GLU A 99 15.45 7.73 -4.44
N ASN A 100 14.24 7.36 -3.99
CA ASN A 100 13.24 6.79 -4.87
C ASN A 100 12.50 7.89 -5.64
N GLU A 101 12.86 8.07 -6.90
CA GLU A 101 12.26 9.05 -7.81
C GLU A 101 10.74 8.86 -7.97
N GLY A 102 10.26 7.61 -7.89
CA GLY A 102 8.84 7.29 -7.94
C GLY A 102 8.06 7.88 -6.77
N TRP A 103 8.59 7.74 -5.55
CA TRP A 103 8.02 8.35 -4.35
C TRP A 103 8.06 9.87 -4.39
N MET A 104 9.14 10.46 -4.91
CA MET A 104 9.22 11.91 -5.11
C MET A 104 8.14 12.42 -6.05
N PHE A 105 7.95 11.73 -7.18
CA PHE A 105 6.94 12.09 -8.16
C PHE A 105 5.51 11.99 -7.59
N LEU A 106 5.20 10.92 -6.86
CA LEU A 106 3.89 10.75 -6.22
C LEU A 106 3.63 11.82 -5.16
N LEU A 107 4.62 12.14 -4.32
CA LEU A 107 4.51 13.22 -3.33
C LEU A 107 4.25 14.56 -4.02
N ALA A 108 4.98 14.88 -5.10
CA ALA A 108 4.77 16.10 -5.87
C ALA A 108 3.36 16.18 -6.47
N LYS A 109 2.81 15.06 -6.95
CA LYS A 109 1.42 14.98 -7.45
C LYS A 109 0.41 15.27 -6.34
N ILE A 110 0.59 14.70 -5.15
CA ILE A 110 -0.26 14.94 -3.97
C ILE A 110 -0.21 16.43 -3.57
N LEU A 111 0.99 17.00 -3.43
CA LEU A 111 1.16 18.42 -3.08
C LEU A 111 0.54 19.36 -4.12
N ARG A 112 0.61 19.01 -5.42
CA ARG A 112 -0.07 19.77 -6.48
C ARG A 112 -1.59 19.73 -6.35
N ARG A 113 -2.18 18.56 -6.06
CA ARG A 113 -3.63 18.43 -5.81
C ARG A 113 -4.03 19.26 -4.59
N LYS A 114 -3.28 19.16 -3.50
CA LYS A 114 -3.54 19.88 -2.24
C LYS A 114 -3.56 21.39 -2.43
N ARG A 115 -2.61 21.93 -3.20
CA ARG A 115 -2.62 23.36 -3.57
C ARG A 115 -3.85 23.76 -4.38
N ARG A 116 -4.32 22.91 -5.31
CA ARG A 116 -5.51 23.22 -6.12
C ARG A 116 -6.81 23.15 -5.34
N SER A 117 -6.89 22.31 -4.32
CA SER A 117 -8.05 22.20 -3.44
C SER A 117 -8.07 23.27 -2.34
N SER A 118 -6.97 23.98 -2.13
CA SER A 118 -6.88 25.09 -1.18
C SER A 118 -7.31 26.38 -1.88
N PRO A 119 -8.35 27.10 -1.39
CA PRO A 119 -8.89 28.29 -2.05
C PRO A 119 -8.05 29.57 -1.83
N TRP A 120 -6.76 29.43 -1.55
CA TRP A 120 -5.85 30.56 -1.30
C TRP A 120 -4.82 30.67 -2.42
#